data_AF-A0A7Y3AWK9-F1
#
_entry.id   AF-A0A7Y3AWK9-F1
#
_cell.length_a   1.000
_cell.length_b   1.000
_cell.length_c   1.000
_cell.angle_alpha   90.00
_cell.angle_beta   90.00
_cell.angle_gamma   90.00
#
_symmetry.space_group_name_H-M   'P 1'
#
loop_
_entity.id
_entity.type
_entity.pdbx_description
1 polymer ?
#
loop_
_entity_poly.entity_id
_entity_poly.type
_entity_poly.pdbx_seq_one_letter_code
_entity_poly.pdbx_strand_id
1 'polypeptide(L)'
;YSAYLSIAENPDLRFVISNTTEAGIAYHKADKLADSPQKSFPGKLTAFLYKRFKTFKGASDKGLIILPCELIDRNGDNLKRIIIQYAAEWNLPGEFTNWINKHNIFCNTLVDRIVPGYPKNKIDRITTELGYKDNLVVEGEQFHLWVIEGPKEVKEEFPAVQSGLNIVFTDNMEPYRTRKVRILNGAHTSLVPVGYLYGIDTVRESLEDPLVGVFLKNAIFNEICPTLDLPEKELIQFSDDVLDRFKNPYLEHALLSISLNSISKYKTRVLPSALEFIKRKNKLPEHLLFSLAALIAFYKGERNGETIKLADDREVLDFFKLHWSQVDGSKESITRIVNSVLSNSNFWDRDLTKIEGFQNEVISSLISILDKGMHGAILNLID
;
A
#
# COMPACT_ATOMS: atom_id res chain seq x y z
N TYR A 1 -4.63 25.18 -17.46
CA TYR A 1 -3.31 24.54 -17.66
C TYR A 1 -2.18 25.54 -17.77
N SER A 2 -2.26 26.59 -18.59
CA SER A 2 -1.21 27.62 -18.71
C SER A 2 -0.81 28.25 -17.37
N ALA A 3 -1.78 28.52 -16.48
CA ALA A 3 -1.52 29.03 -15.13
C ALA A 3 -0.73 28.05 -14.23
N TYR A 4 -0.84 26.74 -14.46
CA TYR A 4 0.00 25.74 -13.79
C TYR A 4 1.43 25.78 -14.33
N LEU A 5 1.60 25.82 -15.66
CA LEU A 5 2.93 25.89 -16.27
C LEU A 5 3.67 27.20 -15.95
N SER A 6 2.98 28.33 -15.75
CA SER A 6 3.63 29.58 -15.36
C SER A 6 4.25 29.51 -13.96
N ILE A 7 3.82 28.59 -13.09
CA ILE A 7 4.46 28.37 -11.78
C ILE A 7 5.92 27.93 -11.95
N ALA A 8 6.27 27.30 -13.08
CA ALA A 8 7.65 26.91 -13.40
C ALA A 8 8.60 28.11 -13.51
N GLU A 9 8.06 29.31 -13.76
CA GLU A 9 8.79 30.56 -13.90
C GLU A 9 9.06 31.25 -12.55
N ASN A 10 8.48 30.76 -11.44
CA ASN A 10 8.71 31.33 -10.12
C ASN A 10 10.15 31.04 -9.65
N PRO A 11 11.01 32.06 -9.44
CA PRO A 11 12.40 31.86 -9.01
C PRO A 11 12.53 31.29 -7.59
N ASP A 12 11.51 31.46 -6.76
CA ASP A 12 11.49 31.06 -5.34
C ASP A 12 10.96 29.63 -5.15
N LEU A 13 10.41 29.01 -6.20
CA LEU A 13 9.98 27.62 -6.14
C LEU A 13 11.19 26.71 -5.93
N ARG A 14 11.20 25.99 -4.82
CA ARG A 14 12.26 25.03 -4.49
C ARG A 14 11.78 23.59 -4.32
N PHE A 15 10.56 23.38 -3.83
CA PHE A 15 10.03 22.06 -3.48
C PHE A 15 8.84 21.66 -4.36
N VAL A 16 8.79 20.39 -4.74
CA VAL A 16 7.64 19.74 -5.39
C VAL A 16 7.23 18.54 -4.56
N ILE A 17 6.05 18.58 -3.96
CA ILE A 17 5.47 17.45 -3.21
C ILE A 17 4.31 16.89 -4.02
N SER A 18 4.21 15.57 -4.14
CA SER A 18 3.13 14.91 -4.86
C SER A 18 2.48 13.79 -4.05
N ASN A 19 1.19 13.58 -4.24
CA ASN A 19 0.50 12.37 -3.86
C ASN A 19 -0.60 12.10 -4.88
N THR A 20 -0.28 11.26 -5.86
CA THR A 20 -1.13 10.95 -7.02
C THR A 20 -1.64 9.51 -6.99
N THR A 21 -1.71 8.89 -5.80
CA THR A 21 -2.00 7.46 -5.55
C THR A 21 -0.87 6.52 -6.02
N GLU A 22 -0.95 5.24 -5.68
CA GLU A 22 0.02 4.22 -6.10
C GLU A 22 0.11 4.07 -7.64
N ALA A 23 -0.96 4.39 -8.36
CA ALA A 23 -0.98 4.36 -9.83
C ALA A 23 -0.45 5.66 -10.46
N GLY A 24 -0.11 6.67 -9.66
CA GLY A 24 0.20 8.02 -10.12
C GLY A 24 1.57 8.18 -10.77
N ILE A 25 2.59 7.49 -10.25
CA ILE A 25 3.93 7.42 -10.86
C ILE A 25 3.95 6.27 -11.87
N ALA A 26 3.35 6.53 -13.03
CA ALA A 26 3.29 5.58 -14.13
C ALA A 26 3.64 6.25 -15.45
N TYR A 27 4.37 5.52 -16.29
CA TYR A 27 4.66 5.95 -17.66
C TYR A 27 3.41 5.73 -18.53
N HIS A 28 3.08 6.75 -19.34
CA HIS A 28 1.99 6.72 -20.30
C HIS A 28 2.53 7.05 -21.70
N LYS A 29 2.62 6.03 -22.57
CA LYS A 29 3.23 6.13 -23.90
C LYS A 29 2.61 7.18 -24.83
N ALA A 30 1.32 7.46 -24.67
CA ALA A 30 0.64 8.41 -25.52
C ALA A 30 0.83 9.88 -25.09
N ASP A 31 1.47 10.14 -23.94
CA ASP A 31 1.76 11.51 -23.51
C ASP A 31 2.81 12.16 -24.43
N LYS A 32 2.52 13.39 -24.84
CA LYS A 32 3.38 14.23 -25.68
C LYS A 32 3.70 15.54 -24.95
N LEU A 33 4.86 16.11 -25.24
CA LEU A 33 5.25 17.42 -24.69
C LEU A 33 4.20 18.53 -24.96
N ALA A 34 3.54 18.49 -26.11
CA ALA A 34 2.56 19.49 -26.53
C ALA A 34 1.18 19.33 -25.85
N ASP A 35 0.93 18.22 -25.15
CA ASP A 35 -0.35 17.98 -24.49
C ASP A 35 -0.61 19.01 -23.38
N SER A 36 -1.88 19.33 -23.18
CA SER A 36 -2.32 20.41 -22.28
C SER A 36 -3.58 20.05 -21.50
N PRO A 37 -3.47 19.26 -20.41
CA PRO A 37 -2.25 18.68 -19.84
C PRO A 37 -1.89 17.31 -20.45
N GLN A 38 -0.67 16.84 -20.21
CA GLN A 38 -0.34 15.40 -20.29
C GLN A 38 -1.29 14.60 -19.39
N LYS A 39 -1.51 13.32 -19.69
CA LYS A 39 -2.41 12.47 -18.89
C LYS A 39 -1.74 12.03 -17.59
N SER A 40 -0.50 11.56 -17.65
CA SER A 40 0.24 11.09 -16.47
C SER A 40 0.82 12.23 -15.63
N PHE A 41 1.03 11.99 -14.33
CA PHE A 41 1.73 12.93 -13.47
C PHE A 41 3.21 13.12 -13.89
N PRO A 42 4.00 12.05 -14.14
CA PRO A 42 5.37 12.21 -14.63
C PRO A 42 5.48 13.00 -15.94
N GLY A 43 4.51 12.85 -16.86
CA GLY A 43 4.44 13.64 -18.09
C GLY A 43 4.23 15.14 -17.81
N LYS A 44 3.26 15.49 -16.95
CA LYS A 44 3.02 16.88 -16.52
C LYS A 44 4.27 17.50 -15.88
N LEU A 45 4.92 16.76 -14.98
CA LEU A 45 6.12 17.23 -14.28
C LEU A 45 7.32 17.36 -15.24
N THR A 46 7.46 16.49 -16.23
CA THR A 46 8.50 16.63 -17.27
C THR A 46 8.32 17.92 -18.06
N ALA A 47 7.09 18.22 -18.52
CA ALA A 47 6.79 19.46 -19.23
C ALA A 47 7.04 20.70 -18.36
N PHE A 48 6.67 20.63 -17.07
CA PHE A 48 6.92 21.66 -16.07
C PHE A 48 8.41 21.94 -15.86
N LEU A 49 9.20 20.89 -15.60
CA LEU A 49 10.65 20.99 -15.40
C LEU A 49 11.35 21.50 -16.66
N TYR A 50 10.90 21.09 -17.85
CA TYR A 50 11.45 21.59 -19.11
C TYR A 50 11.14 23.07 -19.33
N LYS A 51 9.93 23.52 -18.98
CA LYS A 51 9.60 24.95 -18.98
C LYS A 51 10.50 25.72 -18.03
N ARG A 52 10.69 25.24 -16.79
CA ARG A 52 11.60 25.84 -15.80
C ARG A 52 13.05 25.92 -16.32
N PHE A 53 13.56 24.82 -16.85
CA PHE A 53 14.89 24.74 -17.45
C PHE A 53 15.08 25.82 -18.53
N LYS A 54 14.11 25.99 -19.44
CA LYS A 54 14.17 27.02 -20.48
C LYS A 54 14.11 28.44 -19.90
N THR A 55 13.23 28.69 -18.93
CA THR A 55 13.07 30.00 -18.30
C THR A 55 14.37 30.46 -17.64
N PHE A 56 15.04 29.57 -16.92
CA PHE A 56 16.28 29.88 -16.20
C PHE A 56 17.56 29.46 -16.92
N LYS A 57 17.46 29.09 -18.20
CA LYS A 57 18.60 28.68 -19.04
C LYS A 57 19.49 27.61 -18.39
N GLY A 58 18.88 26.65 -17.69
CA GLY A 58 19.59 25.57 -17.00
C GLY A 58 20.45 26.00 -15.81
N ALA A 59 20.17 27.15 -15.18
CA ALA A 59 20.90 27.60 -14.00
C ALA A 59 20.90 26.54 -12.86
N SER A 60 22.05 26.33 -12.24
CA SER A 60 22.28 25.28 -11.24
C SER A 60 21.51 25.52 -9.93
N ASP A 61 21.28 26.78 -9.56
CA ASP A 61 20.53 27.20 -8.38
C ASP A 61 19.01 27.12 -8.57
N LYS A 62 18.54 26.78 -9.79
CA LYS A 62 17.11 26.70 -10.12
C LYS A 62 16.56 25.29 -10.20
N GLY A 63 17.34 24.27 -9.88
CA GLY A 63 16.81 22.93 -9.72
C GLY A 63 15.83 22.82 -8.55
N LEU A 64 15.08 21.71 -8.48
CA LEU A 64 14.05 21.48 -7.47
C LEU A 64 14.35 20.25 -6.62
N ILE A 65 13.84 20.25 -5.40
CA ILE A 65 13.77 19.09 -4.51
C ILE A 65 12.37 18.48 -4.66
N ILE A 66 12.31 17.23 -5.10
CA ILE A 66 11.08 16.53 -5.44
C ILE A 66 10.86 15.42 -4.40
N LEU A 67 9.71 15.49 -3.74
CA LEU A 67 9.30 14.68 -2.60
C LEU A 67 7.99 13.95 -2.94
N PRO A 68 8.04 12.87 -3.74
CA PRO A 68 6.86 12.06 -4.02
C PRO A 68 6.42 11.31 -2.77
N CYS A 69 5.13 11.36 -2.45
CA CYS A 69 4.51 10.68 -1.31
C CYS A 69 3.62 9.49 -1.74
N GLU A 70 3.67 9.11 -3.01
CA GLU A 70 3.00 7.91 -3.52
C GLU A 70 3.57 6.65 -2.85
N LEU A 71 2.68 5.74 -2.39
CA LEU A 71 3.04 4.52 -1.64
C LEU A 71 3.56 3.39 -2.54
N ILE A 72 4.59 3.69 -3.35
CA ILE A 72 5.29 2.71 -4.19
C ILE A 72 6.76 2.60 -3.78
N ASP A 73 7.40 1.51 -4.21
CA ASP A 73 8.84 1.35 -4.03
C ASP A 73 9.63 2.41 -4.79
N ARG A 74 10.74 2.88 -4.19
CA ARG A 74 11.67 3.84 -4.78
C ARG A 74 10.95 4.94 -5.57
N ASN A 75 9.94 5.57 -4.97
CA ASN A 75 9.04 6.52 -5.65
C ASN A 75 9.78 7.68 -6.32
N GLY A 76 10.81 8.23 -5.67
CA GLY A 76 11.72 9.24 -6.23
C GLY A 76 12.50 8.73 -7.45
N ASP A 77 13.13 7.57 -7.33
CA ASP A 77 13.92 7.00 -8.42
C ASP A 77 13.06 6.63 -9.63
N ASN A 78 11.88 6.04 -9.38
CA ASN A 78 10.94 5.68 -10.43
C ASN A 78 10.42 6.91 -11.16
N LEU A 79 10.08 7.98 -10.43
CA LEU A 79 9.68 9.25 -11.03
C LEU A 79 10.82 9.83 -11.89
N LYS A 80 12.05 9.88 -11.36
CA LYS A 80 13.23 10.35 -12.11
C LYS A 80 13.44 9.54 -13.39
N ARG A 81 13.41 8.21 -13.29
CA ARG A 81 13.56 7.29 -14.44
C ARG A 81 12.54 7.59 -15.54
N ILE A 82 11.26 7.76 -15.18
CA ILE A 82 10.19 8.05 -16.14
C ILE A 82 10.38 9.44 -16.77
N ILE A 83 10.80 10.45 -16.01
CA ILE A 83 11.09 11.79 -16.54
C ILE A 83 12.25 11.75 -17.55
N ILE A 84 13.32 11.01 -17.26
CA ILE A 84 14.43 10.81 -18.20
C ILE A 84 13.97 10.06 -19.45
N GLN A 85 13.08 9.08 -19.30
CA GLN A 85 12.48 8.38 -20.45
C GLN A 85 11.68 9.35 -21.34
N TYR A 86 10.83 10.20 -20.75
CA TYR A 86 10.11 11.23 -21.51
C TYR A 86 11.05 12.24 -22.16
N ALA A 87 12.12 12.64 -21.49
CA ALA A 87 13.11 13.55 -22.07
C ALA A 87 13.74 12.99 -23.35
N ALA A 88 14.05 11.68 -23.35
CA ALA A 88 14.53 10.99 -24.55
C ALA A 88 13.45 10.90 -25.64
N GLU A 89 12.25 10.41 -25.31
CA GLU A 89 11.17 10.21 -26.28
C GLU A 89 10.64 11.51 -26.90
N TRP A 90 10.65 12.60 -26.13
CA TRP A 90 10.27 13.94 -26.60
C TRP A 90 11.43 14.71 -27.24
N ASN A 91 12.60 14.08 -27.42
CA ASN A 91 13.80 14.67 -28.00
C ASN A 91 14.21 16.00 -27.31
N LEU A 92 14.14 16.05 -25.98
CA LEU A 92 14.60 17.19 -25.22
C LEU A 92 16.14 17.29 -25.25
N PRO A 93 16.72 18.51 -25.18
CA PRO A 93 18.18 18.68 -25.24
C PRO A 93 18.92 17.88 -24.14
N GLY A 94 20.09 17.33 -24.45
CA GLY A 94 20.91 16.62 -23.46
C GLY A 94 21.28 17.46 -22.23
N GLU A 95 21.36 18.79 -22.39
CA GLU A 95 21.53 19.74 -21.30
C GLU A 95 20.40 19.68 -20.27
N PHE A 96 19.15 19.44 -20.70
CA PHE A 96 18.02 19.26 -19.79
C PHE A 96 18.19 18.01 -18.93
N THR A 97 18.54 16.88 -19.55
CA THR A 97 18.82 15.62 -18.83
C THR A 97 19.99 15.78 -17.85
N ASN A 98 21.05 16.47 -18.25
CA ASN A 98 22.17 16.78 -17.37
C ASN A 98 21.73 17.66 -16.18
N TRP A 99 20.88 18.65 -16.42
CA TRP A 99 20.34 19.52 -15.39
C TRP A 99 19.42 18.77 -14.41
N ILE A 100 18.57 17.87 -14.91
CA ILE A 100 17.78 16.96 -14.07
C ILE A 100 18.67 16.11 -13.17
N ASN A 101 19.77 15.56 -13.71
CA ASN A 101 20.65 14.68 -12.95
C ASN A 101 21.52 15.41 -11.93
N LYS A 102 21.99 16.63 -12.23
CA LYS A 102 22.97 17.35 -11.41
C LYS A 102 22.38 18.36 -10.44
N HIS A 103 21.22 18.94 -10.78
CA HIS A 103 20.68 20.10 -10.06
C HIS A 103 19.32 19.84 -9.42
N ASN A 104 18.67 18.73 -9.75
CA ASN A 104 17.40 18.33 -9.13
C ASN A 104 17.61 17.12 -8.23
N ILE A 105 16.95 17.13 -7.07
CA ILE A 105 17.03 16.06 -6.07
C ILE A 105 15.69 15.34 -6.05
N PHE A 106 15.71 14.03 -6.29
CA PHE A 106 14.55 13.16 -6.19
C PHE A 106 14.70 12.33 -4.94
N CYS A 107 13.94 12.65 -3.90
CA CYS A 107 13.98 11.90 -2.65
C CYS A 107 13.07 10.68 -2.76
N ASN A 108 13.42 9.59 -2.09
CA ASN A 108 12.47 8.52 -1.84
C ASN A 108 11.78 8.81 -0.50
N THR A 109 10.45 8.65 -0.44
CA THR A 109 9.72 8.93 0.80
C THR A 109 8.77 7.82 1.21
N LEU A 110 8.52 7.73 2.52
CA LEU A 110 7.53 6.85 3.13
C LEU A 110 6.64 7.69 4.03
N VAL A 111 5.36 7.72 3.70
CA VAL A 111 4.34 8.39 4.52
C VAL A 111 3.49 7.36 5.26
N ASP A 112 3.11 7.65 6.50
CA ASP A 112 2.19 6.83 7.28
C ASP A 112 1.27 7.69 8.14
N ARG A 113 -0.01 7.67 7.80
CA ARG A 113 -1.13 8.25 8.55
C ARG A 113 -2.42 7.68 7.97
N ILE A 114 -3.27 7.12 8.81
CA ILE A 114 -4.61 6.67 8.44
C ILE A 114 -5.51 7.88 8.29
N VAL A 115 -6.09 8.01 7.09
CA VAL A 115 -6.97 9.12 6.70
C VAL A 115 -8.18 8.52 5.96
N PRO A 116 -9.28 8.20 6.65
CA PRO A 116 -10.45 7.54 6.03
C PRO A 116 -11.21 8.40 5.00
N GLY A 117 -10.90 9.70 4.93
CA GLY A 117 -11.50 10.65 4.00
C GLY A 117 -12.61 11.48 4.64
N TYR A 118 -13.58 11.90 3.82
CA TYR A 118 -14.68 12.76 4.26
C TYR A 118 -15.65 11.98 5.18
N PRO A 119 -15.92 12.47 6.40
CA PRO A 119 -16.65 11.71 7.42
C PRO A 119 -18.17 11.78 7.22
N LYS A 120 -18.69 11.11 6.18
CA LYS A 120 -20.12 11.17 5.79
C LYS A 120 -21.10 10.92 6.93
N ASN A 121 -20.80 9.96 7.81
CA ASN A 121 -21.68 9.58 8.91
C ASN A 121 -21.61 10.53 10.11
N LYS A 122 -20.59 11.39 10.19
CA LYS A 122 -20.36 12.31 11.31
C LYS A 122 -20.45 13.78 10.91
N ILE A 123 -20.62 14.08 9.62
CA ILE A 123 -20.51 15.44 9.12
C ILE A 123 -21.52 16.40 9.73
N ASP A 124 -22.74 15.95 10.03
CA ASP A 124 -23.76 16.79 10.67
C ASP A 124 -23.34 17.20 12.08
N ARG A 125 -22.76 16.27 12.83
CA ARG A 125 -22.17 16.54 14.14
C ARG A 125 -20.98 17.48 14.04
N ILE A 126 -20.05 17.22 13.12
CA ILE A 126 -18.86 18.06 12.90
C ILE A 126 -19.27 19.49 12.48
N THR A 127 -20.25 19.62 11.59
CA THR A 127 -20.80 20.91 11.15
C THR A 127 -21.39 21.68 12.33
N THR A 128 -22.09 20.98 13.23
CA THR A 128 -22.63 21.57 14.46
C THR A 128 -21.51 22.04 15.40
N GLU A 129 -20.46 21.23 15.59
CA GLU A 129 -19.30 21.57 16.42
C GLU A 129 -18.48 22.75 15.84
N LEU A 130 -18.30 22.80 14.51
CA LEU A 130 -17.57 23.86 13.82
C LEU A 130 -18.38 25.16 13.67
N GLY A 131 -19.71 25.09 13.64
CA GLY A 131 -20.60 26.22 13.41
C GLY A 131 -20.70 26.67 11.94
N TYR A 132 -20.10 25.93 11.01
CA TYR A 132 -20.19 26.17 9.57
C TYR A 132 -20.07 24.87 8.78
N LYS A 133 -20.61 24.87 7.55
CA LYS A 133 -20.48 23.74 6.64
C LYS A 133 -19.14 23.78 5.91
N ASP A 134 -18.30 22.80 6.18
CA ASP A 134 -17.04 22.58 5.46
C ASP A 134 -17.20 21.38 4.51
N ASN A 135 -17.02 21.61 3.20
CA ASN A 135 -17.11 20.56 2.19
C ASN A 135 -15.78 19.81 1.99
N LEU A 136 -14.73 20.19 2.72
CA LEU A 136 -13.36 19.67 2.59
C LEU A 136 -12.85 19.05 3.91
N VAL A 137 -13.75 18.68 4.83
CA VAL A 137 -13.40 18.00 6.08
C VAL A 137 -12.67 16.69 5.79
N VAL A 138 -11.58 16.46 6.50
CA VAL A 138 -10.82 15.21 6.49
C VAL A 138 -10.60 14.76 7.93
N GLU A 139 -10.95 13.51 8.23
CA GLU A 139 -10.55 12.86 9.47
C GLU A 139 -9.24 12.10 9.27
N GLY A 140 -8.36 12.13 10.27
CA GLY A 140 -7.15 11.33 10.29
C GLY A 140 -6.70 11.05 11.71
N GLU A 141 -5.95 9.97 11.91
CA GLU A 141 -5.39 9.66 13.22
C GLU A 141 -4.38 10.72 13.69
N GLN A 142 -4.05 10.71 14.99
CA GLN A 142 -3.00 11.57 15.55
C GLN A 142 -1.60 11.13 15.12
N PHE A 143 -1.36 9.81 15.04
CA PHE A 143 -0.09 9.28 14.57
C PHE A 143 0.22 9.78 13.16
N HIS A 144 1.46 10.15 12.94
CA HIS A 144 1.97 10.48 11.62
C HIS A 144 3.46 10.12 11.57
N LEU A 145 3.93 9.75 10.40
CA LEU A 145 5.35 9.55 10.11
C LEU A 145 5.62 9.96 8.66
N TRP A 146 6.70 10.71 8.45
CA TRP A 146 7.25 10.97 7.13
C TRP A 146 8.75 10.68 7.11
N VAL A 147 9.15 9.61 6.45
CA VAL A 147 10.57 9.30 6.22
C VAL A 147 10.97 9.88 4.87
N ILE A 148 12.07 10.61 4.84
CA ILE A 148 12.66 11.23 3.65
C ILE A 148 14.07 10.68 3.49
N GLU A 149 14.28 9.89 2.44
CA GLU A 149 15.60 9.45 1.98
C GLU A 149 16.12 10.39 0.91
N GLY A 150 17.23 11.04 1.21
CA GLY A 150 17.84 12.02 0.32
C GLY A 150 19.17 12.53 0.90
N PRO A 151 19.93 13.31 0.12
CA PRO A 151 21.20 13.85 0.57
C PRO A 151 20.99 14.87 1.71
N LYS A 152 22.02 15.09 2.53
CA LYS A 152 21.92 15.83 3.80
C LYS A 152 21.40 17.26 3.63
N GLU A 153 21.70 17.88 2.49
CA GLU A 153 21.27 19.23 2.11
C GLU A 153 19.73 19.35 2.10
N VAL A 154 19.00 18.26 1.82
CA VAL A 154 17.52 18.27 1.88
C VAL A 154 17.02 18.58 3.28
N LYS A 155 17.68 18.06 4.33
CA LYS A 155 17.33 18.34 5.73
C LYS A 155 17.62 19.80 6.10
N GLU A 156 18.63 20.40 5.50
CA GLU A 156 19.03 21.78 5.75
C GLU A 156 18.08 22.78 5.07
N GLU A 157 17.67 22.47 3.84
CA GLU A 157 16.79 23.34 3.04
C GLU A 157 15.29 23.16 3.37
N PHE A 158 14.84 21.95 3.70
CA PHE A 158 13.43 21.69 4.03
C PHE A 158 13.22 21.80 5.55
N PRO A 159 12.53 22.85 6.05
CA PRO A 159 12.44 23.17 7.49
C PRO A 159 11.50 22.25 8.29
N ALA A 160 11.38 20.98 7.88
CA ALA A 160 10.53 19.97 8.51
C ALA A 160 10.88 19.73 9.99
N VAL A 161 12.16 19.76 10.36
CA VAL A 161 12.60 19.49 11.75
C VAL A 161 12.02 20.52 12.73
N GLN A 162 11.80 21.76 12.28
CA GLN A 162 11.27 22.84 13.12
C GLN A 162 9.77 22.69 13.40
N SER A 163 9.07 21.79 12.70
CA SER A 163 7.63 21.60 12.86
C SER A 163 7.24 20.85 14.13
N GLY A 164 8.19 20.16 14.79
CA GLY A 164 7.89 19.25 15.91
C GLY A 164 7.11 18.00 15.50
N LEU A 165 6.89 17.78 14.20
CA LEU A 165 6.24 16.60 13.66
C LEU A 165 7.23 15.44 13.52
N ASN A 166 6.71 14.22 13.47
CA ASN A 166 7.51 13.00 13.32
C ASN A 166 8.02 12.84 11.88
N ILE A 167 9.13 13.50 11.56
CA ILE A 167 9.78 13.49 10.26
C ILE A 167 11.21 12.95 10.42
N VAL A 168 11.53 11.88 9.69
CA VAL A 168 12.81 11.18 9.76
C VAL A 168 13.58 11.41 8.46
N PHE A 169 14.74 12.04 8.55
CA PHE A 169 15.71 12.08 7.44
C PHE A 169 16.69 10.92 7.58
N THR A 170 16.91 10.16 6.51
CA THR A 170 17.77 8.98 6.51
C THR A 170 18.53 8.85 5.21
N ASP A 171 19.67 8.17 5.24
CA ASP A 171 20.41 7.79 4.03
C ASP A 171 19.89 6.46 3.43
N ASN A 172 19.05 5.74 4.18
CA ASN A 172 18.41 4.48 3.76
C ASN A 172 17.03 4.31 4.42
N MET A 173 15.97 4.31 3.62
CA MET A 173 14.58 4.15 4.11
C MET A 173 14.12 2.69 4.16
N GLU A 174 14.82 1.75 3.53
CA GLU A 174 14.37 0.36 3.40
C GLU A 174 13.98 -0.31 4.72
N PRO A 175 14.69 -0.12 5.86
CA PRO A 175 14.27 -0.70 7.13
C PRO A 175 12.91 -0.17 7.61
N TYR A 176 12.69 1.14 7.54
CA TYR A 176 11.43 1.79 7.95
C TYR A 176 10.27 1.33 7.07
N ARG A 177 10.51 1.25 5.76
CA ARG A 177 9.54 0.82 4.77
C ARG A 177 9.18 -0.64 4.98
N THR A 178 10.17 -1.52 5.10
CA THR A 178 9.95 -2.95 5.30
C THR A 178 9.16 -3.19 6.57
N ARG A 179 9.54 -2.56 7.69
CA ARG A 179 8.79 -2.63 8.96
C ARG A 179 7.32 -2.23 8.80
N LYS A 180 7.05 -1.05 8.21
CA LYS A 180 5.67 -0.57 7.99
C LYS A 180 4.88 -1.47 7.03
N VAL A 181 5.47 -1.85 5.90
CA VAL A 181 4.79 -2.64 4.87
C VAL A 181 4.48 -4.05 5.37
N ARG A 182 5.39 -4.68 6.13
CA ARG A 182 5.17 -6.01 6.69
C ARG A 182 4.23 -6.00 7.88
N ILE A 183 4.44 -5.11 8.86
CA ILE A 183 3.66 -5.14 10.10
C ILE A 183 2.31 -4.46 9.89
N LEU A 184 2.28 -3.15 9.62
CA LEU A 184 1.02 -2.41 9.51
C LEU A 184 0.21 -2.84 8.29
N ASN A 185 0.80 -2.75 7.10
CA ASN A 185 0.06 -3.06 5.88
C ASN A 185 -0.19 -4.56 5.73
N GLY A 186 0.73 -5.41 6.19
CA GLY A 186 0.55 -6.86 6.22
C GLY A 186 -0.55 -7.27 7.19
N ALA A 187 -0.59 -6.71 8.41
CA ALA A 187 -1.67 -6.93 9.36
C ALA A 187 -3.05 -6.61 8.78
N HIS A 188 -3.23 -5.42 8.19
CA HIS A 188 -4.48 -5.07 7.52
C HIS A 188 -4.84 -6.06 6.41
N THR A 189 -3.86 -6.45 5.59
CA THR A 189 -4.10 -7.34 4.44
C THR A 189 -4.48 -8.75 4.88
N SER A 190 -3.87 -9.26 5.96
CA SER A 190 -4.24 -10.55 6.56
C SER A 190 -5.56 -10.51 7.32
N LEU A 191 -5.88 -9.37 7.95
CA LEU A 191 -7.10 -9.18 8.74
C LEU A 191 -8.37 -9.12 7.88
N VAL A 192 -8.35 -8.34 6.80
CA VAL A 192 -9.56 -8.00 6.01
C VAL A 192 -10.40 -9.20 5.61
N PRO A 193 -9.87 -10.24 4.92
CA PRO A 193 -10.71 -11.37 4.52
C PRO A 193 -11.19 -12.19 5.72
N VAL A 194 -10.39 -12.28 6.78
CA VAL A 194 -10.72 -13.04 8.00
C VAL A 194 -11.83 -12.34 8.79
N GLY A 195 -11.62 -11.09 9.20
CA GLY A 195 -12.61 -10.31 9.96
C GLY A 195 -13.90 -10.09 9.17
N TYR A 196 -13.81 -9.79 7.88
CA TYR A 196 -15.00 -9.53 7.07
C TYR A 196 -15.87 -10.78 6.93
N LEU A 197 -15.28 -11.94 6.59
CA LEU A 197 -16.01 -13.21 6.48
C LEU A 197 -16.46 -13.76 7.84
N TYR A 198 -15.81 -13.38 8.93
CA TYR A 198 -16.27 -13.65 10.30
C TYR A 198 -17.55 -12.86 10.66
N GLY A 199 -17.88 -11.82 9.90
CA GLY A 199 -19.08 -10.99 10.12
C GLY A 199 -18.80 -9.67 10.81
N ILE A 200 -17.54 -9.23 10.86
CA ILE A 200 -17.13 -7.94 11.41
C ILE A 200 -16.92 -6.95 10.26
N ASP A 201 -17.32 -5.69 10.43
CA ASP A 201 -17.24 -4.69 9.36
C ASP A 201 -16.09 -3.70 9.54
N THR A 202 -15.55 -3.54 10.75
CA THR A 202 -14.50 -2.55 11.05
C THR A 202 -13.22 -3.17 11.63
N VAL A 203 -12.09 -2.48 11.42
CA VAL A 203 -10.77 -2.89 11.95
C VAL A 203 -10.78 -2.97 13.48
N ARG A 204 -11.40 -1.99 14.15
CA ARG A 204 -11.44 -1.94 15.62
C ARG A 204 -12.17 -3.14 16.20
N GLU A 205 -13.38 -3.42 15.73
CA GLU A 205 -14.18 -4.56 16.18
C GLU A 205 -13.43 -5.88 15.98
N SER A 206 -12.65 -5.99 14.89
CA SER A 206 -11.85 -7.18 14.62
C SER A 206 -10.74 -7.40 15.65
N LEU A 207 -10.20 -6.33 16.24
CA LEU A 207 -9.23 -6.41 17.33
C LEU A 207 -9.86 -6.60 18.71
N GLU A 208 -11.11 -6.17 18.89
CA GLU A 208 -11.88 -6.36 20.12
C GLU A 208 -12.46 -7.78 20.22
N ASP A 209 -12.67 -8.45 19.09
CA ASP A 209 -13.12 -9.85 19.04
C ASP A 209 -12.05 -10.82 19.61
N PRO A 210 -12.45 -11.77 20.48
CA PRO A 210 -11.53 -12.66 21.17
C PRO A 210 -10.82 -13.67 20.26
N LEU A 211 -11.37 -13.98 19.08
CA LEU A 211 -10.78 -14.94 18.14
C LEU A 211 -9.99 -14.22 17.04
N VAL A 212 -10.62 -13.25 16.37
CA VAL A 212 -10.00 -12.49 15.28
C VAL A 212 -8.83 -11.64 15.78
N GLY A 213 -8.95 -11.07 16.98
CA GLY A 213 -7.87 -10.31 17.61
C GLY A 213 -6.67 -11.19 17.96
N VAL A 214 -6.90 -12.43 18.41
CA VAL A 214 -5.83 -13.41 18.70
C VAL A 214 -5.16 -13.88 17.41
N PHE A 215 -5.95 -14.21 16.39
CA PHE A 215 -5.45 -14.55 15.05
C PHE A 215 -4.49 -13.48 14.53
N LEU A 216 -4.90 -12.20 14.58
CA LEU A 216 -4.08 -11.12 14.06
C LEU A 216 -2.79 -10.91 14.86
N LYS A 217 -2.86 -11.00 16.19
CA LYS A 217 -1.68 -10.93 17.06
C LYS A 217 -0.69 -12.06 16.75
N ASN A 218 -1.17 -13.29 16.60
CA ASN A 218 -0.32 -14.42 16.25
C ASN A 218 0.35 -14.22 14.88
N ALA A 219 -0.40 -13.77 13.87
CA ALA A 219 0.16 -13.44 12.57
C ALA A 219 1.28 -12.37 12.68
N ILE A 220 1.05 -11.30 13.45
CA ILE A 220 2.02 -10.22 13.62
C ILE A 220 3.26 -10.66 14.40
N PHE A 221 3.08 -11.13 15.63
CA PHE A 221 4.19 -11.38 16.56
C PHE A 221 4.91 -12.69 16.27
N ASN A 222 4.19 -13.74 15.87
CA ASN A 222 4.79 -15.07 15.69
C ASN A 222 5.25 -15.32 14.25
N GLU A 223 4.64 -14.68 13.24
CA GLU A 223 4.91 -15.00 11.83
C GLU A 223 5.51 -13.83 11.03
N ILE A 224 5.18 -12.57 11.33
CA ILE A 224 5.73 -11.39 10.64
C ILE A 224 6.99 -10.85 11.32
N CYS A 225 6.94 -10.56 12.64
CA CYS A 225 8.07 -9.97 13.35
C CYS A 225 9.37 -10.79 13.22
N PRO A 226 9.36 -12.14 13.31
CA PRO A 226 10.58 -12.94 13.19
C PRO A 226 11.23 -12.91 11.81
N THR A 227 10.58 -12.33 10.80
CA THR A 227 11.09 -12.22 9.42
C THR A 227 11.83 -10.92 9.15
N LEU A 228 11.88 -10.01 10.12
CA LEU A 228 12.45 -8.67 9.97
C LEU A 228 13.83 -8.58 10.64
N ASP A 229 14.75 -7.88 9.99
CA ASP A 229 16.11 -7.66 10.48
C ASP A 229 16.21 -6.37 11.30
N LEU A 230 15.39 -6.28 12.34
CA LEU A 230 15.36 -5.17 13.31
C LEU A 230 15.39 -5.71 14.74
N PRO A 231 15.83 -4.91 15.72
CA PRO A 231 15.81 -5.33 17.13
C PRO A 231 14.40 -5.74 17.56
N GLU A 232 14.27 -6.90 18.21
CA GLU A 232 12.99 -7.47 18.62
C GLU A 232 12.14 -6.49 19.44
N LYS A 233 12.76 -5.76 20.38
CA LYS A 233 12.08 -4.73 21.18
C LYS A 233 11.46 -3.63 20.32
N GLU A 234 12.12 -3.23 19.23
CA GLU A 234 11.61 -2.22 18.30
C GLU A 234 10.44 -2.75 17.47
N LEU A 235 10.51 -4.01 17.05
CA LEU A 235 9.44 -4.69 16.33
C LEU A 235 8.19 -4.88 17.18
N ILE A 236 8.37 -5.30 18.44
CA ILE A 236 7.28 -5.44 19.41
C ILE A 236 6.63 -4.10 19.66
N GLN A 237 7.42 -3.06 20.00
CA GLN A 237 6.88 -1.73 20.25
C GLN A 237 6.10 -1.19 19.04
N PHE A 238 6.66 -1.30 17.83
CA PHE A 238 5.98 -0.84 16.63
C PHE A 238 4.69 -1.64 16.36
N SER A 239 4.68 -2.94 16.65
CA SER A 239 3.49 -3.78 16.50
C SER A 239 2.40 -3.42 17.50
N ASP A 240 2.76 -3.16 18.75
CA ASP A 240 1.83 -2.66 19.78
C ASP A 240 1.26 -1.30 19.38
N ASP A 241 2.10 -0.37 18.92
CA ASP A 241 1.66 0.94 18.43
C ASP A 241 0.66 0.79 17.25
N VAL A 242 0.90 -0.17 16.35
CA VAL A 242 -0.02 -0.47 15.24
C VAL A 242 -1.36 -1.00 15.75
N LEU A 243 -1.35 -1.93 16.71
CA LEU A 243 -2.58 -2.48 17.29
C LEU A 243 -3.37 -1.42 18.06
N ASP A 244 -2.69 -0.51 18.76
CA ASP A 244 -3.35 0.62 19.45
C ASP A 244 -3.97 1.61 18.45
N ARG A 245 -3.28 1.88 17.33
CA ARG A 245 -3.84 2.68 16.23
C ARG A 245 -5.09 2.05 15.63
N PHE A 246 -5.11 0.74 15.46
CA PHE A 246 -6.26 -0.01 14.95
C PHE A 246 -7.46 0.01 15.91
N LYS A 247 -7.23 0.17 17.22
CA LYS A 247 -8.28 0.30 18.24
C LYS A 247 -8.83 1.72 18.40
N ASN A 248 -8.36 2.70 17.61
CA ASN A 248 -8.76 4.09 17.78
C ASN A 248 -10.29 4.26 17.67
N PRO A 249 -11.00 4.64 18.75
CA PRO A 249 -12.47 4.69 18.77
C PRO A 249 -13.04 5.85 17.95
N TYR A 250 -12.20 6.81 17.56
CA TYR A 250 -12.61 7.96 16.76
C TYR A 250 -12.52 7.69 15.25
N LEU A 251 -11.95 6.57 14.83
CA LEU A 251 -11.82 6.21 13.42
C LEU A 251 -12.63 4.96 13.11
N GLU A 252 -13.61 5.13 12.23
CA GLU A 252 -14.39 4.02 11.69
C GLU A 252 -13.71 3.55 10.39
N HIS A 253 -12.80 2.59 10.52
CA HIS A 253 -12.05 2.05 9.39
C HIS A 253 -12.71 0.76 8.90
N ALA A 254 -13.56 0.87 7.87
CA ALA A 254 -14.29 -0.27 7.31
C ALA A 254 -13.34 -1.23 6.59
N LEU A 255 -13.41 -2.54 6.88
CA LEU A 255 -12.56 -3.57 6.27
C LEU A 255 -12.69 -3.58 4.74
N LEU A 256 -13.91 -3.42 4.22
CA LEU A 256 -14.16 -3.41 2.78
C LEU A 256 -13.51 -2.20 2.07
N SER A 257 -13.28 -1.08 2.77
CA SER A 257 -12.53 0.05 2.20
C SER A 257 -11.05 -0.28 1.97
N ILE A 258 -10.52 -1.25 2.72
CA ILE A 258 -9.14 -1.71 2.67
C ILE A 258 -8.95 -2.82 1.62
N SER A 259 -10.02 -3.53 1.24
CA SER A 259 -9.97 -4.70 0.36
C SER A 259 -9.67 -4.38 -1.11
N LEU A 260 -9.62 -3.11 -1.50
CA LEU A 260 -9.28 -2.70 -2.87
C LEU A 260 -7.93 -3.29 -3.31
N ASN A 261 -7.86 -4.00 -4.43
CA ASN A 261 -6.64 -4.59 -5.00
C ASN A 261 -5.96 -5.62 -4.07
N SER A 262 -6.74 -6.49 -3.41
CA SER A 262 -6.22 -7.37 -2.36
C SER A 262 -5.18 -8.39 -2.83
N ILE A 263 -5.22 -8.88 -4.09
CA ILE A 263 -4.17 -9.80 -4.59
C ILE A 263 -2.81 -9.11 -4.68
N SER A 264 -2.75 -7.93 -5.29
CA SER A 264 -1.49 -7.16 -5.38
C SER A 264 -0.98 -6.73 -4.00
N LYS A 265 -1.89 -6.40 -3.08
CA LYS A 265 -1.58 -6.13 -1.67
C LYS A 265 -1.00 -7.37 -0.97
N TYR A 266 -1.60 -8.54 -1.12
CA TYR A 266 -1.10 -9.77 -0.52
C TYR A 266 0.31 -10.11 -1.02
N LYS A 267 0.53 -10.04 -2.34
CA LYS A 267 1.83 -10.24 -2.99
C LYS A 267 2.92 -9.34 -2.40
N THR A 268 2.61 -8.06 -2.19
CA THR A 268 3.63 -7.07 -1.76
C THR A 268 3.79 -7.01 -0.25
N ARG A 269 2.72 -7.21 0.52
CA ARG A 269 2.68 -6.97 1.98
C ARG A 269 2.86 -8.25 2.79
N VAL A 270 2.21 -9.34 2.42
CA VAL A 270 2.14 -10.58 3.23
C VAL A 270 3.06 -11.68 2.70
N LEU A 271 3.00 -11.98 1.40
CA LEU A 271 3.70 -13.13 0.81
C LEU A 271 5.20 -13.18 1.13
N PRO A 272 5.98 -12.08 1.07
CA PRO A 272 7.39 -12.16 1.40
C PRO A 272 7.67 -12.40 2.89
N SER A 273 6.79 -12.00 3.82
CA SER A 273 6.90 -12.47 5.21
C SER A 273 6.67 -13.97 5.29
N ALA A 274 5.67 -14.49 4.56
CA ALA A 274 5.44 -15.94 4.55
C ALA A 274 6.65 -16.72 4.00
N LEU A 275 7.24 -16.26 2.89
CA LEU A 275 8.43 -16.87 2.29
C LEU A 275 9.67 -16.77 3.19
N GLU A 276 9.89 -15.62 3.81
CA GLU A 276 11.03 -15.43 4.71
C GLU A 276 10.86 -16.21 6.01
N PHE A 277 9.63 -16.38 6.51
CA PHE A 277 9.34 -17.25 7.64
C PHE A 277 9.71 -18.70 7.34
N ILE A 278 9.29 -19.22 6.18
CA ILE A 278 9.66 -20.58 5.73
C ILE A 278 11.17 -20.73 5.68
N LYS A 279 11.87 -19.76 5.08
CA LYS A 279 13.33 -19.77 4.96
C LYS A 279 14.03 -19.73 6.32
N ARG A 280 13.57 -18.90 7.28
CA ARG A 280 14.21 -18.71 8.60
C ARG A 280 13.87 -19.80 9.60
N LYS A 281 12.64 -20.33 9.55
CA LYS A 281 12.09 -21.24 10.57
C LYS A 281 11.95 -22.67 10.10
N ASN A 282 12.08 -22.93 8.79
CA ASN A 282 11.85 -24.23 8.16
C ASN A 282 10.46 -24.81 8.54
N LYS A 283 9.46 -23.92 8.59
CA LYS A 283 8.06 -24.20 8.95
C LYS A 283 7.13 -23.32 8.13
N LEU A 284 5.89 -23.77 7.92
CA LEU A 284 4.87 -22.95 7.28
C LEU A 284 4.29 -21.93 8.29
N PRO A 285 4.02 -20.68 7.86
CA PRO A 285 3.34 -19.67 8.66
C PRO A 285 1.82 -19.87 8.56
N GLU A 286 1.26 -20.65 9.47
CA GLU A 286 -0.14 -21.11 9.45
C GLU A 286 -1.14 -19.94 9.39
N HIS A 287 -0.92 -18.86 10.14
CA HIS A 287 -1.84 -17.72 10.18
C HIS A 287 -1.80 -16.89 8.88
N LEU A 288 -0.60 -16.68 8.31
CA LEU A 288 -0.47 -16.01 7.02
C LEU A 288 -1.10 -16.86 5.91
N LEU A 289 -0.86 -18.17 5.87
CA LEU A 289 -1.48 -19.05 4.87
C LEU A 289 -3.00 -19.19 5.05
N PHE A 290 -3.48 -19.18 6.28
CA PHE A 290 -4.91 -19.07 6.58
C PHE A 290 -5.50 -17.78 6.02
N SER A 291 -4.79 -16.64 6.15
CA SER A 291 -5.25 -15.37 5.56
C SER A 291 -5.32 -15.41 4.03
N LEU A 292 -4.44 -16.17 3.36
CA LEU A 292 -4.52 -16.41 1.92
C LEU A 292 -5.73 -17.28 1.56
N ALA A 293 -6.00 -18.34 2.33
CA ALA A 293 -7.19 -19.17 2.14
C ALA A 293 -8.47 -18.36 2.35
N ALA A 294 -8.52 -17.51 3.38
CA ALA A 294 -9.60 -16.57 3.61
C ALA A 294 -9.74 -15.56 2.46
N LEU A 295 -8.63 -15.09 1.89
CA LEU A 295 -8.66 -14.22 0.72
C LEU A 295 -9.29 -14.93 -0.50
N ILE A 296 -8.92 -16.19 -0.76
CA ILE A 296 -9.53 -17.00 -1.82
C ILE A 296 -11.04 -17.14 -1.57
N ALA A 297 -11.46 -17.43 -0.34
CA ALA A 297 -12.86 -17.50 0.07
C ALA A 297 -13.59 -16.16 -0.10
N PHE A 298 -12.94 -15.04 0.21
CA PHE A 298 -13.50 -13.69 0.06
C PHE A 298 -13.87 -13.39 -1.40
N TYR A 299 -13.04 -13.81 -2.36
CA TYR A 299 -13.34 -13.67 -3.78
C TYR A 299 -14.45 -14.61 -4.30
N LYS A 300 -15.00 -15.51 -3.48
CA LYS A 300 -16.29 -16.16 -3.78
C LYS A 300 -17.39 -15.09 -3.95
N GLY A 301 -17.23 -13.93 -3.31
CA GLY A 301 -18.08 -12.77 -3.50
C GLY A 301 -19.38 -12.82 -2.70
N GLU A 302 -19.44 -13.65 -1.66
CA GLU A 302 -20.62 -13.82 -0.82
C GLU A 302 -20.22 -13.87 0.66
N ARG A 303 -21.00 -13.20 1.51
CA ARG A 303 -20.95 -13.29 2.98
C ARG A 303 -22.37 -13.46 3.50
N ASN A 304 -22.67 -14.57 4.15
CA ASN A 304 -24.00 -14.84 4.76
C ASN A 304 -25.18 -14.61 3.79
N GLY A 305 -25.05 -15.01 2.52
CA GLY A 305 -26.07 -14.78 1.49
C GLY A 305 -26.06 -13.39 0.84
N GLU A 306 -25.23 -12.45 1.32
CA GLU A 306 -25.08 -11.12 0.73
C GLU A 306 -23.90 -11.06 -0.24
N THR A 307 -24.10 -10.41 -1.40
CA THR A 307 -23.03 -10.19 -2.37
C THR A 307 -22.02 -9.17 -1.86
N ILE A 308 -20.74 -9.54 -1.87
CA ILE A 308 -19.62 -8.65 -1.54
C ILE A 308 -19.31 -7.77 -2.75
N LYS A 309 -19.16 -6.45 -2.53
CA LYS A 309 -18.68 -5.52 -3.57
C LYS A 309 -17.16 -5.64 -3.72
N LEU A 310 -16.72 -6.69 -4.39
CA LEU A 310 -15.30 -6.92 -4.70
C LEU A 310 -14.74 -5.76 -5.54
N ALA A 311 -13.54 -5.30 -5.18
CA ALA A 311 -12.85 -4.22 -5.86
C ALA A 311 -11.39 -4.62 -6.12
N ASP A 312 -11.10 -5.00 -7.35
CA ASP A 312 -9.76 -5.38 -7.81
C ASP A 312 -9.64 -5.11 -9.31
N ASP A 313 -8.45 -5.33 -9.87
CA ASP A 313 -8.25 -5.31 -11.31
C ASP A 313 -9.18 -6.31 -12.00
N ARG A 314 -9.70 -5.91 -13.17
CA ARG A 314 -10.70 -6.71 -13.90
C ARG A 314 -10.24 -8.14 -14.17
N GLU A 315 -8.96 -8.32 -14.51
CA GLU A 315 -8.37 -9.63 -14.76
C GLU A 315 -8.41 -10.53 -13.52
N VAL A 316 -8.19 -9.97 -12.32
CA VAL A 316 -8.30 -10.68 -11.04
C VAL A 316 -9.75 -11.09 -10.78
N LEU A 317 -10.70 -10.16 -10.95
CA LEU A 317 -12.12 -10.42 -10.73
C LEU A 317 -12.67 -11.49 -11.69
N ASP A 318 -12.34 -11.38 -12.98
CA ASP A 318 -12.75 -12.35 -14.01
C ASP A 318 -12.13 -13.73 -13.75
N PHE A 319 -10.85 -13.77 -13.32
CA PHE A 319 -10.17 -15.00 -12.92
C PHE A 319 -10.92 -15.72 -11.78
N PHE A 320 -11.21 -15.02 -10.67
CA PHE A 320 -11.87 -15.65 -9.53
C PHE A 320 -13.30 -16.05 -9.85
N LYS A 321 -14.05 -15.21 -10.58
CA LYS A 321 -15.42 -15.53 -11.01
C LYS A 321 -15.48 -16.83 -11.81
N LEU A 322 -14.55 -17.00 -12.77
CA LEU A 322 -14.46 -18.22 -13.58
C LEU A 322 -14.17 -19.44 -12.70
N HIS A 323 -13.16 -19.38 -11.84
CA HIS A 323 -12.74 -20.54 -11.05
C HIS A 323 -13.76 -20.91 -9.98
N TRP A 324 -14.38 -19.92 -9.32
CA TRP A 324 -15.45 -20.17 -8.35
C TRP A 324 -16.71 -20.77 -9.00
N SER A 325 -17.03 -20.44 -10.26
CA SER A 325 -18.16 -21.07 -10.97
C SER A 325 -17.98 -22.57 -11.24
N GLN A 326 -16.76 -23.10 -11.05
CA GLN A 326 -16.42 -24.51 -11.24
C GLN A 326 -16.31 -25.28 -9.91
N VAL A 327 -16.55 -24.59 -8.78
CA VAL A 327 -16.51 -25.20 -7.44
C VAL A 327 -17.88 -25.77 -7.09
N ASP A 328 -17.91 -27.07 -6.84
CA ASP A 328 -19.11 -27.85 -6.49
C ASP A 328 -19.15 -28.27 -5.01
N GLY A 329 -18.18 -27.80 -4.20
CA GLY A 329 -18.02 -28.15 -2.79
C GLY A 329 -17.19 -29.42 -2.54
N SER A 330 -16.82 -30.18 -3.57
CA SER A 330 -15.90 -31.31 -3.43
C SER A 330 -14.47 -30.86 -3.10
N LYS A 331 -13.72 -31.72 -2.41
CA LYS A 331 -12.29 -31.48 -2.13
C LYS A 331 -11.49 -31.31 -3.42
N GLU A 332 -11.86 -32.01 -4.48
CA GLU A 332 -11.25 -31.92 -5.80
C GLU A 332 -11.44 -30.54 -6.42
N SER A 333 -12.66 -29.99 -6.38
CA SER A 333 -12.91 -28.67 -6.94
C SER A 333 -12.25 -27.54 -6.14
N ILE A 334 -12.21 -27.66 -4.81
CA ILE A 334 -11.45 -26.78 -3.92
C ILE A 334 -9.95 -26.86 -4.21
N THR A 335 -9.41 -28.07 -4.40
CA THR A 335 -8.00 -28.28 -4.76
C THR A 335 -7.65 -27.61 -6.09
N ARG A 336 -8.55 -27.69 -7.09
CA ARG A 336 -8.36 -27.04 -8.40
C ARG A 336 -8.27 -25.52 -8.30
N ILE A 337 -9.21 -24.87 -7.60
CA ILE A 337 -9.16 -23.40 -7.46
C ILE A 337 -7.90 -22.96 -6.70
N VAL A 338 -7.51 -23.65 -5.62
CA VAL A 338 -6.27 -23.32 -4.91
C VAL A 338 -5.05 -23.51 -5.81
N ASN A 339 -5.00 -24.60 -6.58
CA ASN A 339 -3.90 -24.82 -7.54
C ASN A 339 -3.80 -23.70 -8.57
N SER A 340 -4.93 -23.32 -9.19
CA SER A 340 -4.98 -22.23 -10.17
C SER A 340 -4.54 -20.90 -9.57
N VAL A 341 -4.97 -20.58 -8.35
CA VAL A 341 -4.56 -19.35 -7.66
C VAL A 341 -3.06 -19.38 -7.39
N LEU A 342 -2.54 -20.43 -6.77
CA LEU A 342 -1.14 -20.51 -6.32
C LEU A 342 -0.12 -20.64 -7.45
N SER A 343 -0.50 -21.26 -8.57
CA SER A 343 0.38 -21.39 -9.75
C SER A 343 0.36 -20.17 -10.66
N ASN A 344 -0.53 -19.21 -10.43
CA ASN A 344 -0.63 -18.00 -11.26
C ASN A 344 0.56 -17.06 -11.03
N SER A 345 1.54 -17.11 -11.93
CA SER A 345 2.75 -16.28 -11.88
C SER A 345 2.47 -14.78 -12.03
N ASN A 346 1.36 -14.37 -12.65
CA ASN A 346 1.00 -12.94 -12.72
C ASN A 346 0.63 -12.41 -11.33
N PHE A 347 0.06 -13.25 -10.46
CA PHE A 347 -0.28 -12.86 -9.09
C PHE A 347 0.95 -12.84 -8.19
N TRP A 348 1.88 -13.79 -8.34
CA TRP A 348 2.92 -14.03 -7.32
C TRP A 348 4.37 -13.84 -7.81
N ASP A 349 4.59 -13.58 -9.10
CA ASP A 349 5.89 -13.65 -9.80
C ASP A 349 6.58 -15.02 -9.73
N ARG A 350 5.87 -16.04 -9.25
CA ARG A 350 6.35 -17.42 -9.10
C ARG A 350 5.19 -18.39 -8.96
N ASP A 351 5.46 -19.67 -9.13
CA ASP A 351 4.53 -20.74 -8.80
C ASP A 351 4.69 -21.13 -7.32
N LEU A 352 3.69 -20.82 -6.49
CA LEU A 352 3.69 -21.12 -5.06
C LEU A 352 3.41 -22.61 -4.78
N THR A 353 2.89 -23.37 -5.74
CA THR A 353 2.67 -24.82 -5.60
C THR A 353 3.98 -25.61 -5.52
N LYS A 354 5.10 -24.98 -5.93
CA LYS A 354 6.45 -25.56 -5.82
C LYS A 354 7.05 -25.48 -4.42
N ILE A 355 6.39 -24.79 -3.49
CA ILE A 355 6.81 -24.71 -2.09
C ILE A 355 6.18 -25.88 -1.35
N GLU A 356 7.03 -26.72 -0.74
CA GLU A 356 6.60 -27.92 -0.03
C GLU A 356 5.56 -27.60 1.04
N GLY A 357 4.45 -28.35 1.06
CA GLY A 357 3.35 -28.21 2.01
C GLY A 357 2.45 -26.97 1.84
N PHE A 358 2.91 -25.91 1.15
CA PHE A 358 2.19 -24.64 1.02
C PHE A 358 0.78 -24.80 0.46
N GLN A 359 0.65 -25.54 -0.65
CA GLN A 359 -0.66 -25.78 -1.27
C GLN A 359 -1.59 -26.58 -0.34
N ASN A 360 -1.06 -27.59 0.35
CA ASN A 360 -1.87 -28.42 1.24
C ASN A 360 -2.42 -27.62 2.42
N GLU A 361 -1.61 -26.71 2.97
CA GLU A 361 -2.02 -25.83 4.07
C GLU A 361 -3.16 -24.89 3.66
N VAL A 362 -3.04 -24.27 2.48
CA VAL A 362 -4.08 -23.38 1.93
C VAL A 362 -5.36 -24.16 1.61
N ILE A 363 -5.26 -25.38 1.08
CA ILE A 363 -6.42 -26.26 0.83
C ILE A 363 -7.11 -26.59 2.15
N SER A 364 -6.35 -27.03 3.16
CA SER A 364 -6.88 -27.41 4.48
C SER A 364 -7.62 -26.24 5.12
N SER A 365 -7.00 -25.05 5.12
CA SER A 365 -7.59 -23.82 5.63
C SER A 365 -8.87 -23.44 4.86
N LEU A 366 -8.86 -23.51 3.52
CA LEU A 366 -10.02 -23.15 2.71
C LEU A 366 -11.20 -24.11 2.94
N ILE A 367 -10.94 -25.41 3.04
CA ILE A 367 -11.97 -26.41 3.40
C ILE A 367 -12.55 -26.09 4.77
N SER A 368 -11.70 -25.83 5.77
CA SER A 368 -12.12 -25.47 7.13
C SER A 368 -13.04 -24.24 7.12
N ILE A 369 -12.70 -23.20 6.36
CA ILE A 369 -13.50 -21.98 6.21
C ILE A 369 -14.85 -22.26 5.56
N LEU A 370 -14.89 -23.08 4.50
CA LEU A 370 -16.12 -23.38 3.77
C LEU A 370 -17.07 -24.31 4.55
N ASP A 371 -16.53 -25.31 5.25
CA ASP A 371 -17.32 -26.33 5.95
C ASP A 371 -17.78 -25.87 7.33
N LYS A 372 -16.90 -25.20 8.09
CA LYS A 372 -17.14 -24.82 9.49
C LYS A 372 -17.50 -23.34 9.66
N GLY A 373 -17.45 -22.57 8.57
CA GLY A 373 -17.50 -21.11 8.63
C GLY A 373 -16.23 -20.51 9.22
N MET A 374 -16.08 -19.18 9.11
CA MET A 374 -14.88 -18.49 9.56
C MET A 374 -14.63 -18.64 11.07
N HIS A 375 -15.69 -18.59 11.90
CA HIS A 375 -15.57 -18.80 13.35
C HIS A 375 -15.01 -20.17 13.69
N GLY A 376 -15.61 -21.24 13.16
CA GLY A 376 -15.14 -22.60 13.40
C GLY A 376 -13.74 -22.86 12.84
N ALA A 377 -13.38 -22.19 11.74
CA ALA A 377 -12.07 -22.31 11.13
C ALA A 377 -10.96 -21.63 11.96
N ILE A 378 -11.22 -20.43 12.51
CA ILE A 378 -10.26 -19.73 13.39
C ILE A 378 -10.06 -20.52 14.69
N LEU A 379 -11.12 -21.07 15.29
CA LEU A 379 -10.98 -21.90 16.50
C LEU A 379 -9.97 -23.03 16.31
N ASN A 380 -10.08 -23.82 15.22
CA ASN A 380 -9.12 -24.91 14.98
C ASN A 380 -7.68 -24.44 14.67
N LEU A 381 -7.50 -23.16 14.31
CA LEU A 381 -6.19 -22.60 14.01
C LEU A 381 -5.48 -22.12 15.28
N ILE A 382 -6.24 -21.63 16.27
CA ILE A 382 -5.68 -21.05 17.50
C ILE A 382 -5.64 -22.03 18.68
N ASP A 383 -6.43 -23.11 18.62
CA ASP A 383 -6.39 -24.26 19.54
C ASP A 383 -5.19 -25.17 19.21
#